data_AF-A0A645FYA9-F1
#
_entry.id   AF-A0A645FYA9-F1
#
_cell.length_a   1.000
_cell.length_b   1.000
_cell.length_c   1.000
_cell.angle_alpha   90.00
_cell.angle_beta   90.00
_cell.angle_gamma   90.00
#
_symmetry.space_group_name_H-M   'P 1'
#
loop_
_entity.id
_entity.type
_entity.pdbx_description
1 polymer ?
#
loop_
_entity_poly.entity_id
_entity_poly.type
_entity_poly.pdbx_seq_one_letter_code
_entity_poly.pdbx_strand_id
1 'polypeptide(L)'
;MKNFLLRIKDVKVLCFLISIVLAILAAYLALWSDLLSVTGWLSWIFGLGALGILLLHVKSFFSTDVAELGFYYTRLYGLCFGFTCTSMVFLIILSFGEKSISTTSLFILMIAVFGIGFFNFFRDNYSDMAKKHLLAKELIEKNSKD
;
A
#
# COMPACT_ATOMS: atom_id res chain seq x y z
N MET A 1 -2.89 4.81 -19.39
CA MET A 1 -2.37 4.33 -18.08
C MET A 1 -2.13 2.82 -18.03
N LYS A 2 -3.11 1.96 -18.37
CA LYS A 2 -2.96 0.49 -18.37
C LYS A 2 -1.73 -0.03 -19.15
N ASN A 3 -1.56 0.40 -20.40
CA ASN A 3 -0.42 -0.02 -21.24
C ASN A 3 0.93 0.40 -20.68
N PHE A 4 1.01 1.58 -20.05
CA PHE A 4 2.22 2.04 -19.38
C PHE A 4 2.56 1.11 -18.22
N LEU A 5 1.60 0.84 -17.32
CA LEU A 5 1.77 -0.02 -16.15
C LEU A 5 2.11 -1.47 -16.50
N LEU A 6 1.60 -1.99 -17.62
CA LEU A 6 1.96 -3.31 -18.13
C LEU A 6 3.41 -3.38 -18.60
N ARG A 7 3.96 -2.28 -19.14
CA ARG A 7 5.33 -2.22 -19.66
C ARG A 7 6.35 -1.89 -18.58
N ILE A 8 6.04 -0.95 -17.69
CA ILE A 8 7.02 -0.50 -16.70
C ILE A 8 7.21 -1.50 -15.56
N LYS A 9 6.22 -2.35 -15.28
CA LYS A 9 6.29 -3.26 -14.12
C LYS A 9 7.55 -4.12 -14.13
N ASP A 10 8.08 -4.50 -15.30
CA ASP A 10 9.26 -5.36 -15.42
C ASP A 10 10.59 -4.59 -15.27
N VAL A 11 10.56 -3.26 -15.38
CA VAL A 11 11.73 -2.38 -15.27
C VAL A 11 11.89 -1.90 -13.82
N LYS A 12 12.46 -2.75 -12.96
CA LYS A 12 12.60 -2.51 -11.50
C LYS A 12 13.17 -1.13 -11.15
N VAL A 13 14.26 -0.74 -11.79
CA VAL A 13 14.94 0.53 -11.53
C VAL A 13 14.04 1.72 -11.88
N LEU A 14 13.32 1.66 -13.00
CA LEU A 14 12.41 2.72 -13.40
C LEU A 14 11.21 2.83 -12.43
N CYS A 15 10.63 1.70 -12.03
CA CYS A 15 9.60 1.70 -10.99
C CYS A 15 10.10 2.33 -9.69
N PHE A 16 11.32 2.01 -9.27
CA PHE A 16 11.94 2.57 -8.07
C PHE A 16 12.11 4.09 -8.16
N LEU A 17 12.67 4.58 -9.27
CA LEU A 17 12.86 6.02 -9.50
C LEU A 17 11.53 6.79 -9.51
N ILE A 18 10.51 6.29 -10.23
CA ILE A 18 9.18 6.90 -10.24
C ILE A 18 8.58 6.92 -8.82
N SER A 19 8.75 5.81 -8.08
CA SER A 19 8.22 5.70 -6.71
C SER A 19 8.86 6.71 -5.77
N ILE A 20 10.17 6.94 -5.88
CA ILE A 20 10.87 7.97 -5.09
C ILE A 20 10.33 9.37 -5.42
N VAL A 21 10.20 9.70 -6.70
CA VAL A 21 9.72 11.03 -7.12
C VAL A 21 8.32 11.29 -6.55
N LEU A 22 7.41 10.32 -6.68
CA LEU A 22 6.06 10.44 -6.13
C LEU A 22 6.05 10.46 -4.60
N ALA A 23 6.94 9.70 -3.95
CA ALA A 23 7.05 9.67 -2.50
C ALA A 23 7.56 10.99 -1.92
N ILE A 24 8.54 11.62 -2.57
CA ILE A 24 9.03 12.95 -2.20
C ILE A 24 7.89 13.97 -2.30
N LEU A 25 7.14 13.96 -3.41
CA LEU A 25 6.02 14.86 -3.62
C LEU A 25 4.92 14.65 -2.55
N ALA A 26 4.54 13.40 -2.31
CA ALA A 26 3.52 13.06 -1.31
C ALA A 26 3.96 13.43 0.12
N ALA A 27 5.21 13.12 0.49
CA ALA A 27 5.77 13.47 1.79
C ALA A 27 5.86 14.99 1.98
N TYR A 28 6.25 15.72 0.94
CA TYR A 28 6.32 17.19 0.98
C TYR A 28 4.94 17.78 1.24
N LEU A 29 3.92 17.37 0.47
CA LEU A 29 2.54 17.82 0.64
C LEU A 29 1.98 17.49 2.03
N ALA A 30 2.30 16.30 2.55
CA ALA A 30 1.85 15.88 3.86
C ALA A 30 2.46 16.74 4.98
N LEU A 31 3.77 17.01 4.93
CA LEU A 31 4.43 17.88 5.91
C LEU A 31 3.97 19.34 5.82
N TRP A 32 3.68 19.84 4.61
CA TRP A 32 3.23 21.22 4.42
C TRP A 32 1.86 21.52 5.00
N SER A 33 1.04 20.48 5.22
CA SER A 33 -0.31 20.66 5.72
C SER A 33 -0.39 21.11 7.19
N ASP A 34 0.70 20.96 7.97
CA ASP A 34 0.83 21.23 9.42
C ASP A 34 -0.33 20.70 10.30
N LEU A 35 -1.22 19.87 9.73
CA LEU A 35 -2.50 19.49 10.32
C LEU A 35 -2.35 18.39 11.37
N LEU A 36 -1.27 17.60 11.23
CA LEU A 36 -1.01 16.39 11.99
C LEU A 36 0.49 16.26 12.24
N SER A 37 0.87 15.95 13.47
CA SER A 37 2.22 15.46 13.78
C SER A 37 2.49 14.16 13.02
N VAL A 38 3.75 13.74 12.92
CA VAL A 38 4.14 12.62 12.05
C VAL A 38 3.60 11.27 12.52
N THR A 39 3.44 11.08 13.82
CA THR A 39 2.68 9.94 14.35
C THR A 39 1.23 9.95 13.85
N GLY A 40 0.62 11.13 13.76
CA GLY A 40 -0.68 11.33 13.11
C GLY A 40 -0.66 10.90 11.65
N TRP A 41 0.28 11.40 10.84
CA TRP A 41 0.41 11.03 9.43
C TRP A 41 0.62 9.53 9.22
N LEU A 42 1.52 8.90 9.97
CA LEU A 42 1.73 7.46 9.89
C LEU A 42 0.49 6.66 10.32
N SER A 43 -0.22 7.13 11.34
CA SER A 43 -1.46 6.51 11.79
C SER A 43 -2.56 6.62 10.72
N TRP A 44 -2.62 7.74 10.01
CA TRP A 44 -3.54 7.92 8.88
C TRP A 44 -3.17 7.05 7.69
N ILE A 45 -1.89 6.98 7.31
CA ILE A 45 -1.44 6.11 6.21
C ILE A 45 -1.68 4.64 6.57
N PHE A 46 -1.43 4.24 7.82
CA PHE A 46 -1.78 2.93 8.35
C PHE A 46 -3.29 2.68 8.23
N GLY A 47 -4.12 3.59 8.72
CA GLY A 47 -5.58 3.46 8.70
C GLY A 47 -6.13 3.38 7.27
N LEU A 48 -5.67 4.22 6.36
CA LEU A 48 -6.04 4.21 4.95
C LEU A 48 -5.56 2.93 4.24
N GLY A 49 -4.35 2.46 4.55
CA GLY A 49 -3.84 1.18 4.06
C GLY A 49 -4.70 0.01 4.51
N ALA A 50 -4.98 -0.08 5.82
CA ALA A 50 -5.78 -1.15 6.40
C ALA A 50 -7.22 -1.14 5.86
N LEU A 51 -7.85 0.04 5.81
CA LEU A 51 -9.18 0.21 5.23
C LEU A 51 -9.19 -0.18 3.74
N GLY A 52 -8.18 0.23 2.97
CA GLY A 52 -8.07 -0.13 1.56
C GLY A 52 -7.97 -1.64 1.34
N ILE A 53 -7.16 -2.33 2.15
CA ILE A 53 -7.05 -3.80 2.11
C ILE A 53 -8.41 -4.44 2.43
N LEU A 54 -9.08 -4.00 3.50
CA LEU A 54 -10.40 -4.52 3.90
C LEU A 54 -11.44 -4.34 2.79
N LEU A 55 -11.51 -3.14 2.18
CA LEU A 55 -12.43 -2.88 1.08
C LEU A 55 -12.13 -3.76 -0.15
N LEU A 56 -10.85 -4.02 -0.43
CA LEU A 56 -10.46 -4.94 -1.51
C LEU A 56 -10.81 -6.39 -1.18
N HIS A 57 -10.70 -6.82 0.08
CA HIS A 57 -11.18 -8.14 0.51
C HIS A 57 -12.69 -8.25 0.34
N VAL A 58 -13.46 -7.27 0.82
CA VAL A 58 -14.91 -7.22 0.66
C VAL A 58 -15.28 -7.31 -0.83
N LYS A 59 -14.61 -6.53 -1.68
CA LYS A 59 -14.82 -6.61 -3.13
C LYS A 59 -14.56 -8.03 -3.67
N SER A 60 -13.49 -8.70 -3.26
CA SER A 60 -13.21 -10.07 -3.71
C SER A 60 -14.24 -11.10 -3.23
N PHE A 61 -14.86 -10.90 -2.07
CA PHE A 61 -15.93 -11.80 -1.61
C PHE A 61 -17.15 -11.77 -2.52
N PHE A 62 -17.46 -10.61 -3.11
CA PHE A 62 -18.59 -10.48 -4.02
C PHE A 62 -18.26 -10.76 -5.50
N SER A 63 -16.99 -10.93 -5.84
CA SER A 63 -16.57 -11.26 -7.22
C SER A 63 -16.58 -12.77 -7.48
N THR A 64 -16.86 -13.12 -8.72
CA THR A 64 -16.86 -14.51 -9.22
C THR A 64 -15.57 -14.85 -9.96
N ASP A 65 -14.90 -13.85 -10.55
CA ASP A 65 -13.64 -14.05 -11.27
C ASP A 65 -12.64 -12.88 -11.11
N VAL A 66 -11.44 -13.06 -11.68
CA VAL A 66 -10.37 -12.05 -11.64
C VAL A 66 -10.68 -10.84 -12.53
N ALA A 67 -11.48 -11.01 -13.59
CA ALA A 67 -11.81 -9.93 -14.51
C ALA A 67 -12.72 -8.89 -13.83
N GLU A 68 -13.68 -9.34 -13.02
CA GLU A 68 -14.59 -8.50 -12.22
C GLU A 68 -13.86 -7.67 -11.14
N LEU A 69 -12.77 -8.22 -10.57
CA LEU A 69 -11.93 -7.50 -9.62
C LEU A 69 -11.26 -6.28 -10.26
N GLY A 70 -10.98 -6.35 -11.56
CA GLY A 70 -10.46 -5.26 -12.37
C GLY A 70 -8.93 -5.13 -12.33
N PHE A 71 -8.39 -4.47 -13.37
CA PHE A 71 -6.94 -4.41 -13.64
C PHE A 71 -6.08 -3.87 -12.47
N TYR A 72 -6.61 -2.92 -11.69
CA TYR A 72 -5.84 -2.27 -10.62
C TYR A 72 -5.91 -3.01 -9.28
N TYR A 73 -6.69 -4.09 -9.17
CA TYR A 73 -6.96 -4.75 -7.89
C TYR A 73 -5.68 -5.13 -7.14
N THR A 74 -4.80 -5.90 -7.79
CA THR A 74 -3.55 -6.41 -7.19
C THR A 74 -2.56 -5.30 -6.87
N ARG A 75 -2.56 -4.26 -7.70
CA ARG A 75 -1.69 -3.08 -7.54
C ARG A 75 -2.13 -2.22 -6.36
N LEU A 76 -3.42 -1.96 -6.24
CA LEU A 76 -4.01 -1.24 -5.11
C LEU A 76 -3.85 -2.06 -3.82
N TYR A 77 -4.01 -3.39 -3.90
CA TYR A 77 -3.72 -4.26 -2.76
C TYR A 77 -2.28 -4.11 -2.32
N GLY A 78 -1.30 -4.21 -3.23
CA GLY A 78 0.11 -4.06 -2.90
C GLY A 78 0.48 -2.67 -2.37
N LEU A 79 -0.16 -1.62 -2.87
CA LEU A 79 -0.03 -0.25 -2.38
C LEU A 79 -0.52 -0.14 -0.92
N CYS A 80 -1.77 -0.52 -0.67
CA CYS A 80 -2.40 -0.44 0.63
C CYS A 80 -1.69 -1.35 1.65
N PHE A 81 -1.33 -2.56 1.26
CA PHE A 81 -0.54 -3.49 2.08
C PHE A 81 0.84 -2.92 2.41
N GLY A 82 1.52 -2.32 1.42
CA GLY A 82 2.77 -1.60 1.62
C GLY A 82 2.63 -0.49 2.66
N PHE A 83 1.61 0.36 2.55
CA PHE A 83 1.31 1.42 3.51
C PHE A 83 1.05 0.89 4.92
N THR A 84 0.21 -0.14 5.06
CA THR A 84 -0.11 -0.74 6.36
C THR A 84 1.14 -1.29 7.04
N CYS A 85 1.89 -2.17 6.37
CA CYS A 85 3.03 -2.83 6.98
C CYS A 85 4.15 -1.86 7.33
N THR A 86 4.49 -0.95 6.41
CA THR A 86 5.60 0.01 6.64
C THR A 86 5.24 1.02 7.71
N SER A 87 4.01 1.56 7.70
CA SER A 87 3.56 2.48 8.75
C SER A 87 3.50 1.79 10.10
N MET A 88 3.04 0.54 10.18
CA MET A 88 3.02 -0.23 11.43
C MET A 88 4.42 -0.41 12.00
N VAL A 89 5.40 -0.82 11.18
CA VAL A 89 6.80 -0.97 11.61
C VAL A 89 7.35 0.34 12.18
N PHE A 90 7.11 1.47 11.50
CA PHE A 90 7.60 2.75 11.99
C PHE A 90 6.86 3.27 13.21
N LEU A 91 5.55 3.05 13.32
CA LEU A 91 4.79 3.36 14.54
C LEU A 91 5.33 2.55 15.73
N ILE A 92 5.66 1.28 15.53
CA ILE A 92 6.31 0.45 16.55
C ILE A 92 7.66 1.04 16.95
N ILE A 93 8.54 1.36 15.99
CA ILE A 93 9.84 1.99 16.27
C ILE A 93 9.67 3.29 17.06
N LEU A 94 8.71 4.14 16.66
CA LEU A 94 8.41 5.40 17.33
C LEU A 94 7.89 5.22 18.75
N SER A 95 7.17 4.13 19.02
CA SER A 95 6.66 3.82 20.36
C SER A 95 7.76 3.41 21.35
N PHE A 96 8.87 2.85 20.87
CA PHE A 96 10.03 2.46 21.68
C PHE A 96 11.14 3.51 21.73
N GLY A 97 11.19 4.42 20.75
CA GLY A 97 12.15 5.52 20.72
C GLY A 97 11.70 6.68 21.60
N GLU A 98 12.28 6.82 22.79
CA GLU A 98 12.07 8.00 23.64
C GLU A 98 12.59 9.29 22.94
N LYS A 99 11.65 10.11 22.46
CA LYS A 99 11.74 11.56 22.12
C LYS A 99 12.78 12.08 21.10
N SER A 100 12.25 12.99 20.26
CA SER A 100 12.90 13.93 19.33
C SER A 100 13.53 13.35 18.06
N ILE A 101 12.67 12.84 17.18
CA ILE A 101 13.05 12.67 15.78
C ILE A 101 12.99 14.03 15.09
N SER A 102 14.09 14.43 14.43
CA SER A 102 14.16 15.67 13.66
C SER A 102 13.16 15.67 12.49
N THR A 103 12.69 16.86 12.08
CA THR A 103 11.80 17.02 10.91
C THR A 103 12.38 16.39 9.64
N THR A 104 13.70 16.44 9.44
CA THR A 104 14.38 15.82 8.31
C THR A 104 14.30 14.29 8.35
N SER A 105 14.56 13.69 9.51
CA SER A 105 14.43 12.24 9.69
C SER A 105 12.98 11.78 9.47
N LEU A 106 12.01 12.60 9.86
CA LEU A 106 10.59 12.34 9.64
C LEU A 106 10.19 12.43 8.16
N PHE A 107 10.72 13.41 7.42
CA PHE A 107 10.52 13.51 5.98
C PHE A 107 11.04 12.27 5.25
N ILE A 108 12.26 11.83 5.59
CA ILE A 108 12.87 10.63 5.01
C ILE A 108 12.04 9.39 5.31
N LEU A 109 11.49 9.28 6.52
CA LEU A 109 10.59 8.20 6.93
C LEU A 109 9.32 8.14 6.07
N MET A 110 8.68 9.30 5.86
CA MET A 110 7.48 9.39 5.03
C MET A 110 7.78 9.04 3.57
N ILE A 111 8.94 9.47 3.04
CA ILE A 111 9.41 9.05 1.72
C ILE A 111 9.54 7.52 1.64
N ALA A 112 10.07 6.87 2.68
CA ALA A 112 10.20 5.42 2.70
C ALA A 112 8.83 4.72 2.66
N VAL A 113 7.88 5.16 3.49
CA VAL A 113 6.50 4.61 3.54
C VAL A 113 5.80 4.78 2.19
N PHE A 114 5.76 6.01 1.67
CA PHE A 114 5.13 6.28 0.37
C PHE A 114 5.84 5.55 -0.77
N GLY A 115 7.18 5.53 -0.74
CA GLY A 115 8.01 4.90 -1.76
C GLY A 115 7.76 3.39 -1.86
N ILE A 116 7.64 2.69 -0.73
CA ILE A 116 7.34 1.26 -0.73
C ILE A 116 5.94 0.99 -1.28
N GLY A 117 4.95 1.79 -0.88
CA GLY A 117 3.59 1.64 -1.42
C GLY A 117 3.56 1.86 -2.93
N PHE A 118 4.09 2.98 -3.43
CA PHE A 118 4.14 3.27 -4.87
C PHE A 118 4.94 2.22 -5.63
N PHE A 119 6.04 1.73 -5.07
CA PHE A 119 6.84 0.68 -5.69
C PHE A 119 6.03 -0.59 -5.87
N ASN A 120 5.30 -1.03 -4.84
CA ASN A 120 4.41 -2.19 -4.94
C ASN A 120 3.30 -2.01 -5.97
N PHE A 121 2.76 -0.79 -6.10
CA PHE A 121 1.76 -0.46 -7.13
C PHE A 121 2.32 -0.61 -8.55
N PHE A 122 3.50 -0.02 -8.82
CA PHE A 122 4.09 -0.04 -10.16
C PHE A 122 4.61 -1.41 -10.55
N ARG A 123 5.26 -2.10 -9.62
CA ARG A 123 5.81 -3.44 -9.82
C ARG A 123 4.76 -4.53 -9.88
N ASP A 124 3.57 -4.30 -9.36
CA ASP A 124 2.52 -5.31 -9.26
C ASP A 124 3.02 -6.57 -8.52
N ASN A 125 3.78 -6.37 -7.43
CA ASN A 125 4.41 -7.45 -6.65
C ASN A 125 3.36 -8.42 -6.04
N TYR A 126 2.09 -8.04 -6.07
CA TYR A 126 0.95 -8.80 -5.56
C TYR A 126 0.05 -9.30 -6.70
N SER A 127 0.58 -9.50 -7.91
CA SER A 127 -0.18 -9.89 -9.12
C SER A 127 -1.03 -11.16 -8.95
N ASP A 128 -0.66 -12.06 -8.03
CA ASP A 128 -1.42 -13.29 -7.76
C ASP A 128 -2.49 -13.12 -6.68
N MET A 129 -2.58 -11.95 -6.04
CA MET A 129 -3.46 -11.77 -4.88
C MET A 129 -4.94 -11.94 -5.23
N ALA A 130 -5.35 -11.47 -6.42
CA ALA A 130 -6.72 -11.66 -6.91
C ALA A 130 -7.10 -13.15 -6.96
N LYS A 131 -6.22 -13.99 -7.52
CA LYS A 131 -6.43 -15.44 -7.58
C LYS A 131 -6.48 -16.06 -6.18
N LYS A 132 -5.55 -15.65 -5.30
CA LYS A 132 -5.50 -16.16 -3.92
C LYS A 132 -6.76 -15.83 -3.12
N HIS A 133 -7.34 -14.65 -3.29
CA HIS A 133 -8.60 -14.30 -2.63
C HIS A 133 -9.79 -15.10 -3.14
N LEU A 134 -9.90 -15.30 -4.45
CA LEU A 134 -10.97 -16.12 -5.01
C LEU A 134 -10.86 -17.58 -4.56
N LEU A 135 -9.65 -18.15 -4.56
CA LEU A 135 -9.41 -19.49 -4.01
C LEU A 135 -9.76 -19.58 -2.52
N ALA A 136 -9.38 -18.57 -1.72
CA ALA A 136 -9.73 -18.54 -0.31
C ALA A 136 -11.26 -18.46 -0.10
N LYS A 137 -11.96 -17.66 -0.89
CA LYS A 137 -13.43 -17.58 -0.89
C LYS A 137 -14.04 -18.94 -1.21
N GLU A 138 -13.63 -19.60 -2.29
CA GLU A 138 -14.15 -20.91 -2.68
C GLU A 138 -13.97 -21.96 -1.57
N LEU A 139 -12.82 -21.97 -0.91
CA LEU A 139 -12.55 -22.85 0.23
C LEU A 139 -13.48 -22.56 1.42
N ILE A 140 -13.72 -21.29 1.74
CA ILE A 140 -14.64 -20.88 2.81
C ILE A 140 -16.08 -21.30 2.48
N GLU A 141 -16.54 -21.04 1.25
CA GLU A 141 -17.90 -21.39 0.80
C GLU A 141 -18.13 -22.90 0.74
N LYS A 142 -17.10 -23.67 0.41
CA LYS A 142 -17.15 -25.14 0.46
C LYS A 142 -17.30 -25.63 1.89
N ASN A 143 -16.49 -25.10 2.81
CA ASN A 143 -16.50 -25.51 4.22
C ASN A 143 -17.72 -24.99 5.01
N SER A 144 -18.45 -24.00 4.50
CA SER A 144 -19.68 -23.48 5.16
C SER A 144 -20.95 -24.23 4.77
N LYS A 145 -20.87 -25.16 3.82
CA LYS A 145 -22.01 -25.97 3.34
C LYS A 145 -22.03 -27.38 3.95
N ASP A 146 -21.06 -27.68 4.81
CA ASP A 146 -21.01 -28.86 5.69
C ASP A 146 -21.54 -28.47 7.08
#